data_AF-A0A1D1XDC6-F1
#
_entry.id   AF-A0A1D1XDC6-F1
#
_cell.length_a   1.000
_cell.length_b   1.000
_cell.length_c   1.000
_cell.angle_alpha   90.00
_cell.angle_beta   90.00
_cell.angle_gamma   90.00
#
_symmetry.space_group_name_H-M   'P 1'
#
loop_
_entity.id
_entity.type
_entity.pdbx_description
1 polymer ?
#
loop_
_entity_poly.entity_id
_entity_poly.type
_entity_poly.pdbx_seq_one_letter_code
_entity_poly.pdbx_strand_id
1 'polypeptide(L)'
;MAALSLLPTSTALRSSSLRRHNALLLPRRMVVRALSVPVLTQDELKKQAASKAVEYVRSGMVLGLGTGSTAAFVVAEIGDLLASGKLGDIVGVPTSKRTFEQAQSLGIPLSTLDDHPHIDLAIDGADEVYNNLVRL
;
A
#
# COMPACT_ATOMS: atom_id res chain seq x y z
N MET A 1 -47.19 -5.70 42.34
CA MET A 1 -46.12 -5.70 43.37
C MET A 1 -45.36 -4.39 43.27
N ALA A 2 -45.11 -3.75 44.41
CA ALA A 2 -44.70 -2.37 44.57
C ALA A 2 -43.17 -2.16 44.52
N ALA A 3 -42.75 -0.95 44.10
CA ALA A 3 -41.58 -0.16 44.53
C ALA A 3 -41.57 1.10 43.63
N LEU A 4 -41.78 2.36 44.03
CA LEU A 4 -41.42 3.19 45.18
C LEU A 4 -39.90 3.40 45.37
N SER A 5 -39.38 4.49 44.80
CA SER A 5 -38.25 5.30 45.33
C SER A 5 -38.32 6.69 44.66
N LEU A 6 -38.83 7.72 45.34
CA LEU A 6 -38.16 8.70 46.23
C LEU A 6 -37.24 9.70 45.50
N LEU A 7 -37.81 10.89 45.23
CA LEU A 7 -37.14 12.17 44.93
C LEU A 7 -36.39 12.70 46.17
N PRO A 8 -35.42 13.62 46.00
CA PRO A 8 -35.58 14.95 46.60
C PRO A 8 -35.19 16.08 45.62
N THR A 9 -36.10 17.01 45.33
CA THR A 9 -36.24 18.38 45.90
C THR A 9 -35.21 19.41 45.46
N SER A 10 -35.72 20.33 44.65
CA SER A 10 -35.18 21.64 44.28
C SER A 10 -34.97 22.54 45.49
N THR A 11 -33.83 23.22 45.55
CA THR A 11 -33.70 24.48 46.29
C THR A 11 -32.94 25.49 45.43
N ALA A 12 -33.69 26.42 44.85
CA ALA A 12 -33.18 27.59 44.17
C ALA A 12 -32.61 28.60 45.17
N LEU A 13 -31.43 29.15 44.89
CA LEU A 13 -30.84 30.29 45.61
C LEU A 13 -30.47 31.42 44.64
N ARG A 14 -31.33 32.44 44.70
CA ARG A 14 -31.13 33.90 44.53
C ARG A 14 -29.86 34.44 43.86
N SER A 15 -30.11 35.10 42.71
CA SER A 15 -29.80 36.49 42.35
C SER A 15 -28.46 37.13 42.81
N SER A 16 -27.64 37.49 41.84
CA SER A 16 -27.08 38.86 41.70
C SER A 16 -26.56 39.02 40.26
N SER A 17 -27.19 39.91 39.49
CA SER A 17 -26.72 41.27 39.22
C SER A 17 -25.73 41.34 38.05
N LEU A 18 -26.25 41.97 36.99
CA LEU A 18 -25.62 42.49 35.79
C LEU A 18 -24.09 42.65 35.81
N ARG A 19 -23.48 42.15 34.74
CA ARG A 19 -22.62 42.97 33.86
C ARG A 19 -22.53 42.30 32.48
N ARG A 20 -23.33 42.79 31.53
CA ARG A 20 -23.14 42.49 30.10
C ARG A 20 -21.87 43.20 29.65
N HIS A 21 -20.75 42.49 29.68
CA HIS A 21 -19.57 42.94 28.96
C HIS A 21 -19.83 42.71 27.47
N ASN A 22 -19.90 43.80 26.73
CA ASN A 22 -19.85 43.81 25.27
C ASN A 22 -18.46 43.31 24.85
N ALA A 23 -18.30 41.99 24.78
CA ALA A 23 -17.12 41.39 24.19
C ALA A 23 -17.25 41.59 22.67
N LEU A 24 -16.50 42.54 22.14
CA LEU A 24 -16.25 42.66 20.70
C LEU A 24 -15.84 41.27 20.21
N LEU A 25 -16.72 40.58 19.47
CA LEU A 25 -16.39 39.35 18.77
C LEU A 25 -15.33 39.71 17.73
N LEU A 26 -14.05 39.60 18.11
CA LEU A 26 -12.98 39.59 17.14
C LEU A 26 -13.25 38.41 16.19
N PRO A 27 -13.12 38.60 14.87
CA PRO A 27 -13.34 37.51 13.93
C PRO A 27 -12.40 36.37 14.31
N ARG A 28 -12.97 35.18 14.54
CA ARG A 28 -12.19 33.98 14.80
C ARG A 28 -11.21 33.81 13.64
N ARG A 29 -9.92 34.02 13.91
CA ARG A 29 -8.83 33.82 12.95
C ARG A 29 -8.95 32.39 12.43
N MET A 30 -9.34 32.27 11.16
CA MET A 30 -9.47 30.99 10.49
C MET A 30 -8.06 30.45 10.25
N VAL A 31 -7.65 29.47 11.07
CA VAL A 31 -6.37 28.78 10.90
C VAL A 31 -6.62 27.68 9.88
N VAL A 32 -6.27 27.93 8.61
CA VAL A 32 -6.19 26.87 7.61
C VAL A 32 -4.97 26.02 7.98
N ARG A 33 -5.23 24.88 8.61
CA ARG A 33 -4.20 23.88 8.90
C ARG A 33 -3.79 23.30 7.54
N ALA A 34 -2.62 23.68 7.05
CA ALA A 34 -2.05 23.06 5.85
C ALA A 34 -1.99 21.55 6.09
N LEU A 35 -2.75 20.79 5.30
CA LEU A 35 -2.67 19.35 5.31
C LEU A 35 -1.30 19.00 4.70
N SER A 36 -0.38 18.48 5.51
CA SER A 36 0.88 17.96 5.02
C SER A 36 0.60 16.76 4.13
N VAL A 37 0.97 16.83 2.85
CA VAL A 37 0.97 15.67 1.97
C VAL A 37 1.90 14.62 2.60
N PRO A 38 1.45 13.37 2.82
CA PRO A 38 2.33 12.33 3.33
C PRO A 38 3.47 12.11 2.33
N VAL A 39 4.70 12.29 2.81
CA VAL A 39 5.89 12.00 2.01
C VAL A 39 6.06 10.49 1.96
N LEU A 40 5.95 9.92 0.76
CA LEU A 40 6.18 8.50 0.54
C LEU A 40 7.66 8.17 0.69
N THR A 41 7.95 7.10 1.40
CA THR A 41 9.27 6.49 1.47
C THR A 41 9.65 5.84 0.15
N GLN A 42 10.95 5.61 -0.06
CA GLN A 42 11.42 4.95 -1.27
C GLN A 42 10.83 3.54 -1.43
N ASP A 43 10.70 2.78 -0.35
CA ASP A 43 10.13 1.43 -0.42
C ASP A 43 8.62 1.44 -0.69
N GLU A 44 7.88 2.44 -0.21
CA GLU A 44 6.47 2.63 -0.60
C GLU A 44 6.36 2.92 -2.10
N LEU A 45 7.26 3.74 -2.66
CA LEU A 45 7.29 4.01 -4.10
C LEU A 45 7.66 2.76 -4.91
N LYS A 46 8.64 1.97 -4.46
CA LYS A 46 8.99 0.69 -5.10
C LYS A 46 7.82 -0.28 -5.08
N LYS A 47 7.11 -0.38 -3.96
CA LYS A 47 5.92 -1.23 -3.82
C LYS A 47 4.80 -0.77 -4.76
N GLN A 48 4.53 0.53 -4.84
CA GLN A 48 3.53 1.07 -5.77
C GLN A 48 3.88 0.79 -7.24
N ALA A 49 5.15 0.95 -7.62
CA ALA A 49 5.63 0.61 -8.96
C ALA A 49 5.48 -0.90 -9.25
N ALA A 50 5.83 -1.75 -8.30
CA ALA A 50 5.67 -3.19 -8.40
C ALA A 50 4.20 -3.59 -8.59
N SER A 51 3.29 -3.09 -7.76
CA SER A 51 1.85 -3.38 -7.90
C SER A 51 1.32 -2.92 -9.26
N LYS A 52 1.78 -1.78 -9.76
CA LYS A 52 1.39 -1.33 -11.10
C LYS A 52 1.93 -2.23 -12.21
N ALA A 53 3.14 -2.75 -12.07
CA ALA A 53 3.72 -3.68 -13.04
C ALA A 53 2.99 -5.03 -13.03
N VAL A 54 2.56 -5.51 -11.86
CA VAL A 54 1.82 -6.79 -11.71
C VAL A 54 0.46 -6.76 -12.40
N GLU A 55 -0.16 -5.59 -12.61
CA GLU A 55 -1.40 -5.48 -13.40
C GLU A 55 -1.26 -5.98 -14.86
N TYR A 56 -0.04 -6.06 -15.39
CA TYR A 56 0.23 -6.58 -16.74
C TYR A 56 0.33 -8.12 -16.77
N VAL A 57 0.43 -8.77 -15.61
CA VAL A 57 0.52 -10.23 -15.49
C VAL A 57 -0.85 -10.85 -15.69
N ARG A 58 -0.91 -11.93 -16.48
CA ARG A 58 -2.11 -12.72 -16.74
C ARG A 58 -1.82 -14.19 -16.50
N SER A 59 -2.83 -14.94 -16.07
CA SER A 59 -2.72 -16.40 -15.95
C SER A 59 -2.25 -17.03 -17.26
N GLY A 60 -1.44 -18.08 -17.16
CA GLY A 60 -0.85 -18.77 -18.32
C GLY A 60 0.47 -18.17 -18.84
N MET A 61 0.93 -17.05 -18.28
CA MET A 61 2.17 -16.40 -18.74
C MET A 61 3.44 -17.07 -18.21
N VAL A 62 4.46 -17.08 -19.06
CA VAL A 62 5.86 -17.27 -18.68
C VAL A 62 6.48 -15.91 -18.36
N LEU A 63 6.94 -15.73 -17.13
CA LEU A 63 7.40 -14.46 -16.58
C LEU A 63 8.92 -14.45 -16.38
N GLY A 64 9.60 -13.45 -16.93
CA GLY A 64 10.96 -13.11 -16.53
C GLY A 64 10.94 -12.37 -15.19
N LEU A 65 11.54 -12.96 -14.16
CA LEU A 65 11.56 -12.38 -12.81
C LEU A 65 12.89 -11.67 -12.56
N GLY A 66 12.83 -10.34 -12.50
CA GLY A 66 13.98 -9.46 -12.26
C GLY A 66 14.63 -9.59 -10.89
N THR A 67 15.63 -8.75 -10.62
CA THR A 67 16.41 -8.75 -9.37
C THR A 67 16.43 -7.37 -8.73
N GLY A 68 16.58 -7.33 -7.41
CA GLY A 68 16.71 -6.09 -6.64
C GLY A 68 15.49 -5.79 -5.77
N SER A 69 15.57 -4.70 -5.00
CA SER A 69 14.54 -4.40 -3.99
C SER A 69 13.16 -4.10 -4.58
N THR A 70 13.10 -3.59 -5.81
CA THR A 70 11.83 -3.32 -6.49
C THR A 70 11.21 -4.60 -7.05
N ALA A 71 12.01 -5.40 -7.76
CA ALA A 71 11.57 -6.70 -8.29
C ALA A 71 11.15 -7.67 -7.17
N ALA A 72 11.77 -7.59 -5.98
CA ALA A 72 11.35 -8.38 -4.84
C ALA A 72 9.88 -8.14 -4.44
N PHE A 73 9.35 -6.91 -4.59
CA PHE A 73 7.93 -6.65 -4.35
C PHE A 73 7.03 -7.26 -5.44
N VAL A 74 7.49 -7.26 -6.69
CA VAL A 74 6.78 -7.92 -7.82
C VAL A 74 6.64 -9.42 -7.56
N VAL A 75 7.74 -10.07 -7.19
CA VAL A 75 7.77 -11.51 -6.88
C VAL A 75 6.87 -11.84 -5.69
N ALA A 76 6.88 -11.01 -4.63
CA ALA A 76 5.99 -11.18 -3.48
C ALA A 76 4.51 -11.10 -3.88
N GLU A 77 4.13 -10.09 -4.66
CA GLU A 77 2.74 -9.89 -5.06
C GLU A 77 2.24 -10.98 -6.03
N ILE A 78 3.10 -11.46 -6.95
CA ILE A 78 2.77 -12.63 -7.78
C ILE A 78 2.53 -13.87 -6.91
N GLY A 79 3.39 -14.10 -5.91
CA GLY A 79 3.21 -15.19 -4.93
C GLY A 79 1.87 -15.12 -4.21
N ASP A 80 1.50 -13.93 -3.70
CA ASP A 80 0.21 -13.71 -3.04
C ASP A 80 -0.99 -13.94 -3.98
N LEU A 81 -0.88 -13.53 -5.25
CA LEU A 81 -1.93 -13.72 -6.25
C LEU A 81 -2.11 -15.19 -6.64
N LEU A 82 -1.02 -15.96 -6.73
CA LEU A 82 -1.06 -17.40 -6.95
C LEU A 82 -1.64 -18.13 -5.73
N ALA A 83 -1.18 -17.79 -4.52
CA ALA A 83 -1.68 -18.37 -3.28
C ALA A 83 -3.18 -18.11 -3.06
N SER A 84 -3.67 -16.94 -3.49
CA SER A 84 -5.09 -16.58 -3.43
C SER A 84 -5.93 -17.12 -4.60
N GLY A 85 -5.31 -17.76 -5.61
CA GLY A 85 -5.99 -18.29 -6.78
C GLY A 85 -6.48 -17.22 -7.77
N LYS A 86 -6.04 -15.97 -7.63
CA LYS A 86 -6.35 -14.88 -8.58
C LYS A 86 -5.53 -14.96 -9.85
N LEU A 87 -4.32 -15.54 -9.75
CA LEU A 87 -3.52 -15.97 -10.88
C LEU A 87 -3.41 -17.50 -10.88
N GLY A 88 -3.22 -18.08 -12.06
CA GLY A 88 -2.98 -19.51 -12.25
C GLY A 88 -2.06 -19.73 -13.45
N ASP A 89 -1.49 -20.93 -13.54
CA ASP A 89 -0.68 -21.36 -14.68
C ASP A 89 0.49 -20.42 -15.02
N ILE A 90 1.11 -19.83 -14.00
CA ILE A 90 2.32 -19.00 -14.15
C ILE A 90 3.57 -19.86 -14.07
N VAL A 91 4.55 -19.57 -14.92
CA VAL A 91 5.93 -20.08 -14.81
C VAL A 91 6.89 -18.91 -14.70
N GLY A 92 7.73 -18.89 -13.68
CA GLY A 92 8.75 -17.87 -13.46
C GLY A 92 10.14 -18.29 -13.95
N VAL A 93 10.84 -17.41 -14.65
CA VAL A 93 12.23 -17.56 -15.08
C VAL A 93 13.07 -16.50 -14.37
N PRO A 94 13.77 -16.86 -13.27
CA PRO A 94 14.48 -15.89 -12.44
C PRO A 94 15.82 -15.46 -13.05
N THR A 95 16.14 -14.17 -12.88
CA THR A 95 17.39 -13.56 -13.36
C THR A 95 18.57 -13.71 -12.39
N SER A 96 18.33 -14.14 -11.14
CA SER A 96 19.38 -14.37 -10.14
C SER A 96 19.02 -15.49 -9.16
N LYS A 97 20.03 -16.03 -8.47
CA LYS A 97 19.84 -16.99 -7.39
C LYS A 97 18.96 -16.43 -6.27
N ARG A 98 19.11 -15.13 -5.95
CA ARG A 98 18.28 -14.46 -4.94
C ARG A 98 16.81 -14.46 -5.33
N THR A 99 16.51 -14.09 -6.59
CA THR A 99 15.14 -14.11 -7.10
C THR A 99 14.58 -15.53 -7.17
N PHE A 100 15.40 -16.51 -7.59
CA PHE A 100 15.03 -17.92 -7.58
C PHE A 100 14.60 -18.38 -6.17
N GLU A 101 15.43 -18.13 -5.16
CA GLU A 101 15.16 -18.53 -3.77
C GLU A 101 13.89 -17.87 -3.24
N GLN A 102 13.70 -16.57 -3.51
CA GLN A 102 12.50 -15.85 -3.12
C GLN A 102 11.24 -16.45 -3.78
N ALA A 103 11.25 -16.60 -5.10
CA ALA A 103 10.11 -17.10 -5.86
C ALA A 103 9.77 -18.55 -5.48
N GLN A 104 10.80 -19.38 -5.27
CA GLN A 104 10.64 -20.75 -4.78
C GLN A 104 9.99 -20.76 -3.38
N SER A 105 10.41 -19.89 -2.47
CA SER A 105 9.83 -19.81 -1.12
C SER A 105 8.36 -19.40 -1.10
N LEU A 106 7.89 -18.74 -2.17
CA LEU A 106 6.51 -18.29 -2.35
C LEU A 106 5.66 -19.28 -3.15
N GLY A 107 6.23 -20.42 -3.55
CA GLY A 107 5.51 -21.45 -4.31
C GLY A 107 5.25 -21.09 -5.77
N ILE A 108 6.00 -20.15 -6.35
CA ILE A 108 5.91 -19.82 -7.78
C ILE A 108 6.56 -20.96 -8.57
N PRO A 109 5.89 -21.61 -9.55
CA PRO A 109 6.53 -22.58 -10.42
C PRO A 109 7.69 -21.95 -11.19
N LEU A 110 8.85 -22.61 -11.23
CA LEU A 110 10.06 -22.04 -11.84
C LEU A 110 10.56 -22.85 -13.03
N SER A 111 11.21 -22.17 -13.95
CA SER A 111 11.89 -22.77 -15.11
C SER A 111 13.12 -21.95 -15.50
N THR A 112 13.73 -22.31 -16.63
CA THR A 112 14.91 -21.68 -17.21
C THR A 112 14.62 -21.21 -18.64
N LEU A 113 15.50 -20.37 -19.20
CA LEU A 113 15.40 -19.98 -20.62
C LEU A 113 15.66 -21.15 -21.58
N ASP A 114 16.38 -22.19 -21.14
CA ASP A 114 16.62 -23.38 -21.95
C ASP A 114 15.33 -24.19 -22.16
N ASP A 115 14.49 -24.27 -21.11
CA ASP A 115 13.22 -25.00 -21.14
C ASP A 115 12.06 -24.12 -21.66
N HIS A 116 12.09 -22.81 -21.36
CA HIS A 116 11.11 -21.81 -21.81
C HIS A 116 11.82 -20.65 -22.53
N PRO A 117 12.16 -20.81 -23.83
CA PRO A 117 12.89 -19.79 -24.59
C PRO A 117 12.04 -18.55 -24.93
N HIS A 118 10.73 -18.64 -24.77
CA HIS A 118 9.80 -17.54 -25.00
C HIS A 118 9.24 -17.03 -23.67
N ILE A 119 9.51 -15.76 -23.38
CA ILE A 119 9.01 -15.05 -22.21
C ILE A 119 7.90 -14.09 -22.65
N ASP A 120 6.73 -14.18 -22.03
CA ASP A 120 5.59 -13.31 -22.36
C ASP A 120 5.77 -11.90 -21.78
N LEU A 121 6.30 -11.82 -20.57
CA LEU A 121 6.54 -10.57 -19.85
C LEU A 121 7.76 -10.70 -18.94
N ALA A 122 8.69 -9.75 -19.02
CA ALA A 122 9.77 -9.59 -18.06
C ALA A 122 9.55 -8.32 -17.24
N ILE A 123 9.68 -8.42 -15.92
CA ILE A 123 9.58 -7.28 -15.00
C ILE A 123 10.87 -7.22 -14.19
N ASP A 124 11.62 -6.13 -14.34
CA ASP A 124 12.88 -5.92 -13.63
C ASP A 124 13.02 -4.47 -13.15
N GLY A 125 13.93 -4.26 -12.21
CA GLY A 125 14.43 -2.96 -11.84
C GLY A 125 15.40 -2.39 -12.87
N ALA A 126 15.81 -1.15 -12.65
CA ALA A 126 16.87 -0.49 -13.37
C ALA A 126 17.63 0.42 -12.40
N ASP A 127 18.93 0.55 -12.60
CA ASP A 127 19.76 1.52 -11.87
C ASP A 127 19.53 2.93 -12.43
N GLU A 128 19.42 3.06 -13.75
CA GLU A 128 19.23 4.34 -14.43
C GLU A 128 18.21 4.22 -15.57
N VAL A 129 17.38 5.25 -15.73
CA VAL A 129 16.43 5.39 -16.83
C VAL A 129 16.62 6.74 -17.50
N TYR A 130 16.95 6.71 -18.78
CA TYR A 130 16.97 7.87 -19.68
C TYR A 130 15.78 7.76 -20.64
N ASN A 131 15.51 8.80 -21.42
CA ASN A 131 14.34 8.86 -22.32
C ASN A 131 14.07 7.55 -23.08
N ASN A 132 15.10 6.97 -23.70
CA ASN A 132 14.96 5.77 -24.55
C ASN A 132 15.94 4.64 -24.15
N LEU A 133 16.59 4.73 -22.99
CA LEU A 133 17.63 3.79 -22.57
C LEU A 133 17.46 3.43 -21.10
N VAL A 134 17.70 2.16 -20.80
CA VAL A 134 17.68 1.63 -19.45
C VAL A 134 19.05 1.02 -19.16
N ARG A 135 19.61 1.33 -18.00
CA ARG A 135 20.78 0.66 -17.45
C ARG A 135 20.32 -0.27 -16.33
N LEU A 136 20.60 -1.57 -16.50
CA LEU A 136 20.35 -2.62 -15.52
C LEU A 136 21.51 -2.74 -14.53
#